data_AF-A0A7C1SAZ9-F1
#
_entry.id   AF-A0A7C1SAZ9-F1
#
_cell.length_a   1.000
_cell.length_b   1.000
_cell.length_c   1.000
_cell.angle_alpha   90.00
_cell.angle_beta   90.00
_cell.angle_gamma   90.00
#
_symmetry.space_group_name_H-M   'P 1'
#
loop_
_entity.id
_entity.type
_entity.pdbx_description
1 polymer ?
#
loop_
_entity_poly.entity_id
_entity_poly.type
_entity_poly.pdbx_seq_one_letter_code
_entity_poly.pdbx_strand_id
1 'polypeptide(L)' 'MAEDLTSKGVEFTNKDIMIDDEARNELLNLGVRSTPALVVDGEVVTGFDKARIDALLNL' A
#
# COMPACT_ATOMS: atom_id res chain seq x y z
N MET A 1 1.93 8.14 -4.30
CA MET A 1 2.24 6.72 -4.04
C MET A 1 2.29 5.93 -5.34
N ALA A 2 1.16 5.72 -6.03
CA ALA A 2 1.12 5.03 -7.32
C ALA A 2 2.13 5.60 -8.34
N GLU A 3 2.22 6.92 -8.48
CA GLU A 3 3.18 7.55 -9.40
C GLU A 3 4.66 7.25 -9.06
N ASP A 4 5.02 7.18 -7.77
CA ASP A 4 6.39 6.91 -7.33
C ASP A 4 6.76 5.44 -7.59
N LEU A 5 5.82 4.52 -7.35
CA LEU A 5 5.95 3.09 -7.68
C LEU A 5 6.10 2.86 -9.20
N THR A 6 5.25 3.51 -10.00
CA THR A 6 5.34 3.44 -11.47
C THR A 6 6.67 4.00 -11.97
N SER A 7 7.13 5.13 -11.42
CA SER A 7 8.42 5.73 -11.79
C SER A 7 9.62 4.84 -11.42
N LYS A 8 9.48 3.97 -10.42
CA LYS A 8 10.48 2.98 -10.01
C LYS A 8 10.35 1.66 -10.79
N GLY A 9 9.34 1.51 -11.65
CA GLY A 9 9.07 0.28 -12.38
C GLY A 9 8.55 -0.86 -11.50
N VAL A 10 7.96 -0.52 -10.35
CA VAL A 10 7.42 -1.50 -9.40
C VAL A 10 6.02 -1.89 -9.85
N GLU A 11 5.77 -3.19 -10.00
CA GLU A 11 4.42 -3.70 -10.24
C GLU A 11 3.59 -3.63 -8.96
N PHE A 12 2.42 -2.99 -9.04
CA PHE A 12 1.47 -2.91 -7.93
C PHE A 12 0.04 -3.10 -8.43
N THR A 13 -0.80 -3.65 -7.57
CA THR A 13 -2.24 -3.79 -7.84
C THR A 13 -3.00 -2.72 -7.07
N ASN A 14 -3.72 -1.86 -7.80
CA ASN A 14 -4.56 -0.85 -7.16
C ASN A 14 -5.89 -1.49 -6.73
N LYS A 15 -6.10 -1.65 -5.42
CA LYS A 15 -7.37 -2.10 -4.85
C LYS A 15 -8.14 -0.90 -4.30
N ASP A 16 -9.35 -0.67 -4.80
CA ASP A 16 -10.21 0.41 -4.31
C ASP A 16 -11.05 -0.08 -3.13
N ILE A 17 -10.74 0.39 -1.93
CA ILE A 17 -11.44 0.00 -0.69
C ILE A 17 -12.88 0.52 -0.59
N MET A 18 -13.31 1.42 -1.49
CA MET A 18 -14.71 1.84 -1.58
C MET A 18 -15.56 0.83 -2.34
N ILE A 19 -14.94 0.04 -3.23
CA ILE A 19 -15.63 -0.96 -4.07
C ILE A 19 -15.34 -2.37 -3.54
N ASP A 20 -14.11 -2.61 -3.09
CA ASP A 20 -13.58 -3.89 -2.65
C ASP A 20 -13.66 -3.98 -1.12
N ASP A 21 -14.77 -4.56 -0.63
CA ASP A 21 -15.02 -4.71 0.81
C ASP A 21 -14.02 -5.68 1.46
N GLU A 22 -13.42 -6.59 0.68
CA GLU A 22 -12.36 -7.49 1.16
C GLU A 22 -11.08 -6.71 1.45
N ALA A 23 -10.60 -5.88 0.51
CA ALA A 23 -9.46 -4.99 0.73
C ALA A 23 -9.69 -4.05 1.92
N ARG A 24 -10.92 -3.53 2.07
CA ARG A 24 -11.30 -2.72 3.23
C ARG A 24 -11.20 -3.52 4.53
N ASN A 25 -11.73 -4.75 4.57
CA ASN A 25 -11.65 -5.61 5.75
C ASN A 25 -10.20 -5.97 6.07
N GLU A 26 -9.36 -6.22 5.07
CA GLU A 26 -7.93 -6.49 5.23
C GLU A 26 -7.24 -5.32 5.94
N LEU A 27 -7.43 -4.09 5.46
CA LEU A 27 -6.90 -2.88 6.11
C LEU A 27 -7.41 -2.72 7.55
N LEU A 28 -8.71 -2.94 7.78
CA LEU A 28 -9.30 -2.86 9.12
C LEU A 28 -8.71 -3.89 10.09
N ASN A 29 -8.49 -5.13 9.63
CA ASN A 29 -7.84 -6.19 10.40
C ASN A 29 -6.37 -5.84 10.70
N LEU A 30 -5.71 -5.18 9.77
CA LEU A 30 -4.34 -4.66 9.93
C LEU A 30 -4.28 -3.40 10.82
N GLY A 31 -5.43 -2.91 11.32
CA GLY A 31 -5.51 -1.70 12.16
C GLY A 31 -5.38 -0.40 11.39
N VAL A 32 -5.38 -0.46 10.06
CA VAL A 32 -5.25 0.68 9.17
C VAL A 32 -6.62 1.31 8.92
N ARG A 33 -6.69 2.62 9.15
CA ARG A 33 -7.93 3.41 8.99
C ARG A 33 -7.77 4.60 8.06
N SER A 34 -6.59 4.74 7.46
CA SER A 34 -6.23 5.89 6.63
C SER A 34 -5.60 5.42 5.33
N THR A 35 -6.03 6.04 4.24
CA THR A 35 -5.43 5.90 2.92
C THR A 35 -4.53 7.10 2.63
N PRO A 36 -3.54 6.97 1.73
CA PRO A 36 -3.15 5.76 1.01
C PRO A 36 -2.49 4.71 1.92
N ALA A 37 -2.67 3.43 1.62
CA ALA A 37 -1.99 2.32 2.29
C ALA A 37 -1.39 1.38 1.25
N LEU A 38 -0.19 0.86 1.53
CA LEU A 38 0.51 -0.10 0.69
C LEU A 38 0.77 -1.36 1.50
N VAL A 39 0.50 -2.51 0.90
CA VAL A 39 0.79 -3.81 1.47
C VAL A 39 1.88 -4.45 0.61
N VAL A 40 3.03 -4.77 1.20
CA VAL A 40 4.16 -5.45 0.54
C VAL A 40 4.52 -6.66 1.39
N ASP A 41 4.40 -7.86 0.85
CA ASP A 41 4.73 -9.13 1.54
C ASP A 41 4.06 -9.32 2.92
N GLY A 42 2.87 -8.72 3.11
CA GLY A 42 2.15 -8.73 4.40
C GLY A 42 2.55 -7.62 5.38
N GLU A 43 3.57 -6.82 5.07
CA GLU A 43 3.85 -5.56 5.75
C GLU A 43 2.99 -4.44 5.20
N VAL A 44 2.47 -3.61 6.11
CA VAL A 44 1.55 -2.53 5.76
C VAL A 44 2.19 -1.19 6.06
N VAL A 45 2.24 -0.33 5.04
CA VAL A 45 2.62 1.08 5.16
C VAL A 45 1.39 1.93 5.00
N THR A 46 1.09 2.69 6.03
CA THR A 46 0.05 3.72 5.99
C THR A 46 0.67 5.06 5.67
N GLY A 47 0.07 5.81 4.75
CA GLY A 47 0.57 7.11 4.30
C GLY A 47 1.58 6.99 3.16
N PHE A 48 2.31 8.09 2.92
CA PHE A 48 3.32 8.18 1.87
C PHE A 48 4.71 8.36 2.48
N ASP A 49 5.27 7.26 2.98
CA ASP A 49 6.61 7.20 3.55
C ASP A 49 7.61 6.62 2.56
N LYS A 50 8.26 7.49 1.78
CA LYS A 50 9.22 7.08 0.75
C LYS A 50 10.31 6.16 1.32
N ALA A 51 10.89 6.50 2.48
CA ALA A 51 11.93 5.69 3.11
C ALA A 51 11.45 4.27 3.48
N ARG A 52 10.20 4.12 3.94
CA ARG A 52 9.64 2.78 4.23
C ARG A 52 9.30 2.01 2.95
N ILE A 53 8.75 2.70 1.95
CA ILE A 53 8.40 2.09 0.66
C ILE A 53 9.68 1.57 -0.02
N ASP A 54 10.74 2.37 -0.08
CA ASP A 54 12.05 1.95 -0.59
C ASP A 54 12.61 0.76 0.21
N ALA A 55 12.53 0.79 1.56
CA ALA A 55 13.00 -0.31 2.39
C ALA A 55 12.23 -1.63 2.15
N LEU A 56 10.91 -1.57 1.99
CA LEU A 56 10.07 -2.74 1.73
C LEU A 56 10.25 -3.31 0.33
N LEU A 57 10.48 -2.43 -0.65
CA LEU A 57 10.74 -2.82 -2.03
C LEU A 57 12.22 -3.16 -2.27
N ASN A 58 13.06 -3.03 -1.23
CA ASN A 58 14.48 -3.30 -1.24
C ASN A 58 15.22 -2.52 -2.36
N LEU A 59 14.88 -1.24 -2.49
CA LEU A 59 15.36 -0.29 -3.51
C LEU A 59 16.48 0.63 -2.98
#